data_AF-A0A4Q5QIV6-F1
#
_entry.id   AF-A0A4Q5QIV6-F1
#
_cell.length_a   1.000
_cell.length_b   1.000
_cell.length_c   1.000
_cell.angle_alpha   90.00
_cell.angle_beta   90.00
_cell.angle_gamma   90.00
#
_symmetry.space_group_name_H-M   'P 1'
#
loop_
_entity.id
_entity.type
_entity.pdbx_description
1 polymer ?
#
loop_
_entity_poly.entity_id
_entity_poly.type
_entity_poly.pdbx_seq_one_letter_code
_entity_poly.pdbx_strand_id
1 'polypeptide(L)'
;MQKIGFPGGSLLAAMFGEAAPLEAKRAVRRLRAESAPALMIDDEVAGLALGLADTEPGRSAAVLAVVPPLFWLEARRAGGIDGWVVETKRDGLAVRGFGIDAGAQAVPEPGGALLVRFGVAGLAEEDAPTRYLRGLLTAASLPELLSQMGESSPIMLLAADAPAQDASVLRGLKLLVAIPPDAAPG
;
A
#
# COMPACT_ATOMS: atom_id res chain seq x y z
N MET A 1 14.33 13.93 17.06
CA MET A 1 13.71 13.59 15.76
C MET A 1 12.23 13.36 16.00
N GLN A 2 11.38 14.19 15.39
CA GLN A 2 9.96 13.87 15.32
C GLN A 2 9.82 12.59 14.50
N LYS A 3 9.10 11.60 15.04
CA LYS A 3 8.78 10.39 14.31
C LYS A 3 7.48 10.57 13.57
N ILE A 4 7.38 10.03 12.36
CA ILE A 4 6.13 10.01 11.62
C ILE A 4 5.16 9.01 12.26
N GLY A 5 3.91 9.44 12.42
CA GLY A 5 2.83 8.56 12.89
C GLY A 5 2.19 7.83 11.72
N PHE A 6 1.88 6.55 11.91
CA PHE A 6 0.95 5.86 11.03
C PHE A 6 -0.44 6.46 11.24
N PRO A 7 -1.28 6.65 10.20
CA PRO A 7 -2.57 7.30 10.38
C PRO A 7 -3.48 6.51 11.32
N GLY A 8 -4.08 7.23 12.27
CA GLY A 8 -5.15 6.68 13.12
C GLY A 8 -6.40 6.41 12.30
N GLY A 9 -7.14 5.38 12.69
CA GLY A 9 -8.33 4.95 11.94
C GLY A 9 -7.99 4.40 10.56
N SER A 10 -6.78 3.87 10.38
CA SER A 10 -6.38 3.13 9.18
C SER A 10 -7.29 1.93 8.94
N LEU A 11 -7.42 1.53 7.68
CA LEU A 11 -8.19 0.35 7.32
C LEU A 11 -7.59 -0.91 7.95
N LEU A 12 -6.27 -1.01 8.04
CA LEU A 12 -5.57 -2.11 8.70
C LEU A 12 -5.96 -2.23 10.16
N ALA A 13 -5.99 -1.12 10.91
CA ALA A 13 -6.44 -1.13 12.29
C ALA A 13 -7.91 -1.57 12.39
N ALA A 14 -8.77 -1.07 11.49
CA ALA A 14 -10.18 -1.46 11.44
C ALA A 14 -10.37 -2.96 11.17
N MET A 15 -9.54 -3.57 10.31
CA MET A 15 -9.60 -5.00 9.99
C MET A 15 -9.16 -5.91 11.14
N PHE A 16 -8.42 -5.41 12.12
CA PHE A 16 -8.16 -6.11 13.40
C PHE A 16 -9.32 -5.97 14.39
N GLY A 17 -10.28 -5.09 14.13
CA GLY A 17 -11.41 -4.82 15.00
C GLY A 17 -12.42 -5.97 15.09
N GLU A 18 -13.23 -5.96 16.15
CA GLU A 18 -14.26 -6.97 16.37
C GLU A 18 -15.34 -6.97 15.28
N ALA A 19 -15.66 -5.80 14.72
CA ALA A 19 -16.64 -5.64 13.66
C ALA A 19 -16.14 -6.09 12.27
N ALA A 20 -14.84 -6.34 12.09
CA ALA A 20 -14.31 -6.69 10.78
C ALA A 20 -14.85 -8.04 10.27
N PRO A 21 -15.19 -8.16 8.97
CA PRO A 21 -15.61 -9.42 8.38
C PRO A 21 -14.54 -10.51 8.49
N LEU A 22 -14.96 -11.77 8.43
CA LEU A 22 -14.08 -12.91 8.61
C LEU A 22 -12.92 -12.93 7.60
N GLU A 23 -13.17 -12.54 6.36
CA GLU A 23 -12.15 -12.49 5.30
C GLU A 23 -11.07 -11.45 5.60
N ALA A 24 -11.48 -10.26 6.04
CA ALA A 24 -10.57 -9.20 6.46
C ALA A 24 -9.69 -9.66 7.63
N LYS A 25 -10.31 -10.28 8.65
CA LYS A 25 -9.58 -10.85 9.79
C LYS A 25 -8.57 -11.92 9.37
N ARG A 26 -8.91 -12.77 8.40
CA ARG A 26 -8.00 -13.80 7.88
C ARG A 26 -6.80 -13.19 7.15
N ALA A 27 -7.05 -12.22 6.27
CA ALA A 27 -6.01 -11.48 5.56
C ALA A 27 -5.01 -10.85 6.54
N VAL A 28 -5.54 -10.19 7.56
CA VAL A 28 -4.74 -9.46 8.54
C VAL A 28 -3.99 -10.36 9.51
N ARG A 29 -4.56 -11.52 9.89
CA ARG A 29 -3.82 -12.54 10.65
C ARG A 29 -2.63 -13.08 9.87
N ARG A 30 -2.78 -13.27 8.55
CA ARG A 30 -1.68 -13.72 7.69
C ARG A 30 -0.55 -12.68 7.64
N LEU A 31 -0.88 -11.41 7.40
CA LEU A 31 0.08 -10.31 7.42
C LEU A 31 0.90 -10.29 8.72
N ARG A 32 0.23 -10.39 9.87
CA ARG A 32 0.91 -10.43 11.17
C ARG A 32 1.78 -11.68 11.33
N ALA A 33 1.28 -12.86 10.97
CA ALA A 33 2.03 -14.11 11.09
C ALA A 33 3.33 -14.10 10.27
N GLU A 34 3.30 -13.46 9.10
CA GLU A 34 4.46 -13.34 8.21
C GLU A 34 5.30 -12.08 8.49
N SER A 35 4.96 -11.29 9.52
CA SER A 35 5.62 -10.01 9.84
C SER A 35 5.69 -9.06 8.64
N ALA A 36 4.63 -9.08 7.82
CA ALA A 36 4.56 -8.35 6.56
C ALA A 36 4.59 -6.83 6.80
N PRO A 37 5.27 -6.05 5.93
CA PRO A 37 5.20 -4.60 5.98
C PRO A 37 3.79 -4.10 5.73
N ALA A 38 3.42 -3.01 6.39
CA ALA A 38 2.20 -2.27 6.17
C ALA A 38 2.53 -0.83 5.79
N LEU A 39 2.20 -0.46 4.56
CA LEU A 39 2.53 0.81 3.96
C LEU A 39 1.26 1.64 3.78
N MET A 40 1.28 2.85 4.33
CA MET A 40 0.33 3.90 3.97
C MET A 40 0.95 4.78 2.88
N ILE A 41 0.20 5.06 1.82
CA ILE A 41 0.55 6.06 0.82
C ILE A 41 -0.15 7.38 1.18
N ASP A 42 0.62 8.45 1.33
CA ASP A 42 0.08 9.80 1.53
C ASP A 42 -0.72 10.28 0.31
N ASP A 43 -1.67 11.19 0.53
CA ASP A 43 -2.59 11.69 -0.48
C ASP A 43 -1.87 12.33 -1.68
N GLU A 44 -0.74 13.02 -1.45
CA GLU A 44 0.05 13.61 -2.54
C GLU A 44 0.68 12.52 -3.40
N VAL A 45 1.28 11.50 -2.78
CA VAL A 45 1.87 10.36 -3.51
C VAL A 45 0.77 9.53 -4.21
N ALA A 46 -0.39 9.37 -3.57
CA ALA A 46 -1.54 8.69 -4.16
C ALA A 46 -2.07 9.43 -5.39
N GLY A 47 -2.01 10.76 -5.39
CA GLY A 47 -2.34 11.61 -6.55
C GLY A 47 -1.45 11.37 -7.77
N LEU A 48 -0.20 10.95 -7.56
CA LEU A 48 0.75 10.64 -8.64
C LEU A 48 0.55 9.25 -9.27
N ALA A 49 -0.19 8.36 -8.61
CA ALA A 49 -0.27 6.95 -8.99
C ALA A 49 -0.69 6.74 -10.46
N LEU A 50 -1.74 7.42 -10.92
CA LEU A 50 -2.21 7.27 -12.31
C LEU A 50 -1.13 7.64 -13.33
N GLY A 51 -0.38 8.72 -13.07
CA GLY A 51 0.73 9.12 -13.94
C GLY A 51 1.86 8.10 -13.92
N LEU A 52 2.22 7.60 -12.73
CA LEU A 52 3.29 6.62 -12.55
C LEU A 52 3.00 5.29 -13.26
N ALA A 53 1.73 4.87 -13.32
CA ALA A 53 1.33 3.63 -13.98
C ALA A 53 1.73 3.57 -15.46
N ASP A 54 1.77 4.73 -16.13
CA ASP A 54 2.08 4.84 -17.55
C ASP A 54 3.56 5.14 -17.85
N THR A 55 4.37 5.34 -16.80
CA THR A 55 5.82 5.54 -16.94
C THR A 55 6.56 4.23 -17.23
N GLU A 56 7.82 4.35 -17.63
CA GLU A 56 8.70 3.19 -17.80
C GLU A 56 8.84 2.34 -16.52
N PRO A 57 9.09 2.92 -15.32
CA PRO A 57 9.01 2.18 -14.06
C PRO A 57 7.65 1.52 -13.82
N GLY A 58 6.55 2.18 -14.19
CA GLY A 58 5.18 1.66 -14.13
C GLY A 58 4.95 0.34 -14.86
N ARG A 59 5.75 0.11 -15.91
CA ARG A 59 5.66 -1.05 -16.80
C ARG A 59 6.81 -2.03 -16.61
N SER A 60 7.82 -1.68 -15.82
CA SER A 60 9.04 -2.45 -15.66
C SER A 60 8.86 -3.68 -14.77
N ALA A 61 9.40 -4.83 -15.20
CA ALA A 61 9.49 -6.03 -14.37
C ALA A 61 10.37 -5.83 -13.13
N ALA A 62 11.21 -4.79 -13.09
CA ALA A 62 12.06 -4.48 -11.94
C ALA A 62 11.25 -4.23 -10.66
N VAL A 63 10.01 -3.72 -10.78
CA VAL A 63 9.10 -3.57 -9.64
C VAL A 63 8.93 -4.90 -8.88
N LEU A 64 8.81 -6.03 -9.60
CA LEU A 64 8.65 -7.35 -8.98
C LEU A 64 9.88 -7.81 -8.20
N ALA A 65 11.06 -7.28 -8.53
CA ALA A 65 12.32 -7.67 -7.89
C ALA A 65 12.56 -6.93 -6.57
N VAL A 66 11.91 -5.79 -6.35
CA VAL A 66 12.14 -4.94 -5.18
C VAL A 66 11.02 -4.99 -4.14
N VAL A 67 9.81 -5.39 -4.53
CA VAL A 67 8.69 -5.46 -3.60
C VAL A 67 8.85 -6.64 -2.61
N PRO A 68 8.38 -6.49 -1.36
CA PRO A 68 8.29 -7.60 -0.43
C PRO A 68 7.39 -8.73 -0.98
N PRO A 69 7.64 -10.01 -0.63
CA PRO A 69 6.81 -11.14 -1.07
C PRO A 69 5.33 -11.05 -0.65
N LEU A 70 5.08 -10.45 0.52
CA LEU A 70 3.75 -10.15 1.06
C LEU A 70 3.83 -8.81 1.78
N PHE A 71 2.90 -7.91 1.48
CA PHE A 71 2.75 -6.65 2.21
C PHE A 71 1.32 -6.13 2.13
N TRP A 72 1.06 -5.13 2.97
CA TRP A 72 -0.17 -4.38 2.99
C TRP A 72 0.07 -2.96 2.48
N LEU A 73 -0.88 -2.46 1.69
CA LEU A 73 -0.85 -1.13 1.08
C LEU A 73 -2.17 -0.42 1.36
N GLU A 74 -2.15 0.83 1.80
CA GLU A 74 -3.33 1.68 1.94
C GLU A 74 -3.15 3.01 1.21
N ALA A 75 -4.24 3.56 0.69
CA ALA A 75 -4.32 4.91 0.16
C ALA A 75 -5.70 5.51 0.47
N ARG A 76 -5.76 6.82 0.76
CA ARG A 76 -7.05 7.51 0.91
C ARG A 76 -7.64 7.86 -0.45
N ARG A 77 -8.97 7.86 -0.52
CA ARG A 77 -9.75 8.37 -1.65
C ARG A 77 -10.90 9.24 -1.16
N ALA A 78 -11.52 9.99 -2.08
CA ALA A 78 -12.55 10.99 -1.77
C ALA A 78 -13.76 10.49 -0.95
N GLY A 79 -13.93 9.17 -0.74
CA GLY A 79 -15.00 8.58 0.08
C GLY A 79 -14.54 7.72 1.27
N GLY A 80 -13.23 7.47 1.44
CA GLY A 80 -12.76 6.50 2.42
C GLY A 80 -11.30 6.11 2.29
N ILE A 81 -10.95 4.95 2.84
CA ILE A 81 -9.62 4.35 2.74
C ILE A 81 -9.76 3.04 1.96
N ASP A 82 -8.99 2.92 0.89
CA ASP A 82 -8.81 1.66 0.18
C ASP A 82 -7.50 1.02 0.65
N GLY A 83 -7.51 -0.31 0.78
CA GLY A 83 -6.33 -1.07 1.15
C GLY A 83 -6.26 -2.41 0.47
N TRP A 84 -5.06 -2.93 0.35
CA TRP A 84 -4.75 -4.08 -0.46
C TRP A 84 -3.76 -4.97 0.26
N VAL A 85 -4.09 -6.27 0.33
CA VAL A 85 -3.07 -7.30 0.55
C VAL A 85 -2.43 -7.59 -0.80
N VAL A 86 -1.13 -7.40 -0.87
CA VAL A 86 -0.34 -7.60 -2.09
C VAL A 86 0.59 -8.79 -1.88
N GLU A 87 0.53 -9.76 -2.77
CA GLU A 87 1.37 -10.95 -2.73
C GLU A 87 2.07 -11.19 -4.07
N THR A 88 3.38 -11.35 -4.04
CA THR A 88 4.18 -11.65 -5.22
C THR A 88 3.91 -13.05 -5.72
N LYS A 89 3.62 -13.17 -7.02
CA LYS A 89 3.44 -14.42 -7.76
C LYS A 89 4.39 -14.44 -8.95
N ARG A 90 4.50 -15.61 -9.61
CA ARG A 90 5.37 -15.78 -10.79
C ARG A 90 5.04 -14.81 -11.93
N ASP A 91 3.76 -14.51 -12.11
CA ASP A 91 3.26 -13.75 -13.26
C ASP A 91 2.86 -12.30 -12.92
N GLY A 92 3.22 -11.81 -11.72
CA GLY A 92 2.85 -10.47 -11.25
C GLY A 92 2.51 -10.43 -9.77
N LEU A 93 1.72 -9.43 -9.37
CA LEU A 93 1.27 -9.22 -7.99
C LEU A 93 -0.21 -9.57 -7.87
N ALA A 94 -0.52 -10.61 -7.09
CA ALA A 94 -1.89 -10.92 -6.72
C ALA A 94 -2.34 -9.93 -5.65
N VAL A 95 -3.44 -9.24 -5.91
CA VAL A 95 -3.93 -8.19 -5.03
C VAL A 95 -5.35 -8.51 -4.59
N ARG A 96 -5.60 -8.41 -3.29
CA ARG A 96 -6.94 -8.48 -2.69
C ARG A 96 -7.26 -7.15 -2.05
N GLY A 97 -8.28 -6.48 -2.58
CA GLY A 97 -8.73 -5.18 -2.12
C GLY A 97 -9.70 -5.26 -0.94
N PHE A 98 -9.70 -4.21 -0.16
CA PHE A 98 -10.59 -3.93 0.96
C PHE A 98 -10.86 -2.41 0.97
N GLY A 99 -12.03 -2.01 1.42
CA GLY A 99 -12.39 -0.60 1.57
C GLY A 99 -13.06 -0.34 2.91
N ILE A 100 -12.96 0.89 3.40
CA ILE A 100 -13.76 1.39 4.51
C ILE A 100 -14.19 2.82 4.20
N ASP A 101 -15.50 3.06 4.24
CA ASP A 101 -16.06 4.39 4.05
C ASP A 101 -15.67 5.33 5.21
N ALA A 102 -15.74 6.64 4.97
CA ALA A 102 -15.60 7.61 6.04
C ALA A 102 -16.82 7.57 6.99
N GLY A 103 -16.61 7.30 8.28
CA GLY A 103 -17.67 7.37 9.29
C GLY A 103 -17.40 6.57 10.56
N ALA A 104 -18.14 6.88 11.64
CA ALA A 104 -17.92 6.28 12.97
C ALA A 104 -18.32 4.79 13.09
N GLN A 105 -19.07 4.26 12.11
CA GLN A 105 -19.53 2.86 12.07
C GLN A 105 -19.04 2.13 10.82
N ALA A 106 -18.07 2.70 10.10
CA ALA A 106 -17.60 2.11 8.87
C ALA A 106 -16.96 0.75 9.16
N VAL A 107 -17.38 -0.26 8.42
CA VAL A 107 -16.89 -1.63 8.54
C VAL A 107 -16.06 -1.94 7.30
N PRO A 108 -14.88 -2.57 7.44
CA PRO A 108 -14.10 -3.00 6.29
C PRO A 108 -14.91 -3.93 5.38
N GLU A 109 -14.96 -3.66 4.08
CA GLU A 109 -15.62 -4.51 3.09
C GLU A 109 -14.61 -5.06 2.07
N PRO A 110 -14.77 -6.29 1.57
CA PRO A 110 -13.93 -6.81 0.50
C PRO A 110 -14.14 -6.05 -0.83
N GLY A 111 -13.04 -5.56 -1.42
CA GLY A 111 -13.03 -4.83 -2.70
C GLY A 111 -12.72 -5.69 -3.92
N GLY A 112 -12.69 -7.02 -3.77
CA GLY A 112 -12.41 -7.98 -4.85
C GLY A 112 -10.93 -8.39 -4.94
N ALA A 113 -10.61 -9.17 -5.98
CA ALA A 113 -9.26 -9.67 -6.23
C ALA A 113 -8.87 -9.47 -7.70
N LEU A 114 -7.60 -9.14 -7.93
CA LEU A 114 -7.04 -8.86 -9.25
C LEU A 114 -5.57 -9.29 -9.34
N LEU A 115 -5.04 -9.35 -10.55
CA LEU A 115 -3.63 -9.63 -10.82
C LEU A 115 -3.01 -8.43 -11.56
N VAL A 116 -2.07 -7.75 -10.92
CA VAL A 116 -1.30 -6.66 -11.55
C VAL A 116 -0.04 -7.24 -12.17
N ARG A 117 0.13 -7.11 -13.48
CA ARG A 117 1.28 -7.66 -14.22
C ARG A 117 2.30 -6.61 -14.58
N PHE A 118 3.59 -6.88 -14.41
CA PHE A 118 4.67 -5.98 -14.85
C PHE A 118 5.51 -6.65 -15.95
N GLY A 119 6.16 -5.85 -16.81
CA GLY A 119 7.05 -6.36 -17.86
C GLY A 119 6.36 -7.00 -19.06
N VAL A 120 5.05 -6.79 -19.22
CA VAL A 120 4.26 -7.35 -20.34
C VAL A 120 3.93 -6.27 -21.37
N ALA A 121 4.05 -6.61 -22.66
CA ALA A 121 3.60 -5.75 -23.75
C ALA A 121 2.07 -5.69 -23.79
N GLY A 122 1.49 -4.56 -24.23
CA GLY A 122 0.05 -4.45 -24.49
C GLY A 122 -0.83 -4.07 -23.28
N LEU A 123 -0.30 -3.44 -22.25
CA LEU A 123 -1.07 -2.93 -21.08
C LEU A 123 -2.06 -1.78 -21.42
N ALA A 124 -2.22 -1.42 -22.70
CA ALA A 124 -3.00 -0.25 -23.12
C ALA A 124 -4.51 -0.36 -22.82
N GLU A 125 -5.05 -1.57 -22.67
CA GLU A 125 -6.47 -1.83 -22.39
C GLU A 125 -6.76 -2.16 -20.91
N GLU A 126 -5.81 -1.94 -20.01
CA GLU A 126 -6.01 -2.17 -18.58
C GLU A 126 -7.09 -1.23 -18.01
N ASP A 127 -7.98 -1.77 -17.18
CA ASP A 127 -9.02 -0.96 -16.53
C ASP A 127 -8.44 0.08 -15.57
N ALA A 128 -9.21 1.15 -15.31
CA ALA A 128 -8.74 2.25 -14.49
C ALA A 128 -8.35 1.85 -13.04
N PRO A 129 -9.11 0.97 -12.34
CA PRO A 129 -8.70 0.49 -11.02
C PRO A 129 -7.36 -0.25 -11.00
N THR A 130 -7.13 -1.14 -11.96
CA THR A 130 -5.88 -1.91 -12.06
C THR A 130 -4.71 -0.99 -12.39
N ARG A 131 -4.92 -0.02 -13.29
CA ARG A 131 -3.91 1.00 -13.63
C ARG A 131 -3.56 1.88 -12.42
N TYR A 132 -4.55 2.32 -11.65
CA TYR A 132 -4.32 3.09 -10.43
C TYR A 132 -3.46 2.32 -9.43
N LEU A 133 -3.82 1.05 -9.19
CA LEU A 133 -3.10 0.19 -8.27
C LEU A 133 -1.67 -0.12 -8.73
N ARG A 134 -1.44 -0.34 -10.03
CA ARG A 134 -0.10 -0.39 -10.62
C ARG A 134 0.69 0.85 -10.26
N GLY A 135 0.09 2.02 -10.43
CA GLY A 135 0.66 3.30 -10.04
C GLY A 135 1.12 3.35 -8.59
N LEU A 136 0.27 2.93 -7.66
CA LEU A 136 0.59 2.88 -6.22
C LEU A 136 1.72 1.89 -5.92
N LEU A 137 1.69 0.71 -6.55
CA LEU A 137 2.72 -0.32 -6.40
C LEU A 137 4.08 0.18 -6.92
N THR A 138 4.08 0.91 -8.04
CA THR A 138 5.27 1.58 -8.56
C THR A 138 5.75 2.66 -7.60
N ALA A 139 4.86 3.53 -7.11
CA ALA A 139 5.20 4.57 -6.14
C ALA A 139 5.87 3.99 -4.87
N ALA A 140 5.32 2.89 -4.33
CA ALA A 140 5.88 2.18 -3.19
C ALA A 140 7.26 1.56 -3.46
N SER A 141 7.58 1.29 -4.73
CA SER A 141 8.81 0.61 -5.14
C SER A 141 9.90 1.57 -5.62
N LEU A 142 9.55 2.79 -6.02
CA LEU A 142 10.47 3.80 -6.55
C LEU A 142 11.69 4.05 -5.65
N PRO A 143 11.57 4.15 -4.31
CA PRO A 143 12.72 4.42 -3.45
C PRO A 143 13.80 3.35 -3.55
N GLU A 144 13.41 2.08 -3.62
CA GLU A 144 14.35 0.97 -3.77
C GLU A 144 14.88 0.88 -5.20
N LEU A 145 14.03 1.05 -6.22
CA LEU A 145 14.45 1.02 -7.63
C LEU A 145 15.52 2.08 -7.93
N LEU A 146 15.30 3.32 -7.47
CA LEU A 146 16.20 4.44 -7.75
C LEU A 146 17.47 4.37 -6.90
N SER A 147 17.37 3.88 -5.66
CA SER A 147 18.54 3.64 -4.79
C SER A 147 19.56 2.70 -5.45
N GLN A 148 19.09 1.64 -6.13
CA GLN A 148 19.94 0.71 -6.87
C GLN A 148 20.67 1.35 -8.06
N MET A 149 20.16 2.47 -8.56
CA MET A 149 20.76 3.27 -9.62
C MET A 149 21.64 4.42 -9.08
N GLY A 150 21.72 4.59 -7.76
CA GLY A 150 22.38 5.73 -7.13
C GLY A 150 21.61 7.05 -7.31
N GLU A 151 20.33 6.98 -7.64
CA GLU A 151 19.46 8.14 -7.86
C GLU A 151 18.61 8.45 -6.64
N SER A 152 18.28 9.73 -6.45
CA SER A 152 17.35 10.17 -5.41
C SER A 152 15.91 9.92 -5.82
N SER A 153 15.13 9.33 -4.93
CA SER A 153 13.70 9.10 -5.17
C SER A 153 12.85 10.32 -4.82
N PRO A 154 11.82 10.65 -5.63
CA PRO A 154 10.84 11.68 -5.32
C PRO A 154 9.83 11.23 -4.24
N ILE A 155 10.01 10.02 -3.70
CA ILE A 155 9.20 9.42 -2.64
C ILE A 155 10.15 8.90 -1.57
N MET A 156 9.79 9.08 -0.30
CA MET A 156 10.50 8.50 0.84
C MET A 156 9.60 7.47 1.54
N LEU A 157 10.17 6.32 1.92
CA LEU A 157 9.53 5.39 2.85
C LEU A 157 10.11 5.59 4.24
N LEU A 158 9.28 6.05 5.17
CA LEU A 158 9.70 6.27 6.55
C LEU A 158 9.04 5.26 7.48
N ALA A 159 9.82 4.75 8.44
CA ALA A 159 9.28 3.94 9.53
C ALA A 159 8.33 4.78 10.39
N ALA A 160 7.17 4.22 10.70
CA ALA A 160 6.13 4.91 11.42
C ALA A 160 5.80 4.24 12.76
N ASP A 161 5.45 5.06 13.75
CA ASP A 161 4.93 4.57 15.02
C ASP A 161 3.39 4.46 14.94
N ALA A 162 2.82 3.42 15.53
CA ALA A 162 1.37 3.31 15.66
C ALA A 162 0.81 4.39 16.60
N PRO A 163 -0.34 5.00 16.28
CA PRO A 163 -1.07 5.86 17.22
C PRO A 163 -1.37 5.15 18.53
N ALA A 164 -1.42 5.89 19.64
CA ALA A 164 -1.64 5.31 20.96
C ALA A 164 -2.91 4.43 21.04
N GLN A 165 -3.99 4.84 20.38
CA GLN A 165 -5.24 4.08 20.31
C GLN A 165 -5.13 2.75 19.55
N ASP A 166 -4.23 2.67 18.56
CA ASP A 166 -4.10 1.54 17.64
C ASP A 166 -2.84 0.69 17.94
N ALA A 167 -1.99 1.12 18.88
CA ALA A 167 -0.69 0.52 19.14
C ALA A 167 -0.77 -0.95 19.58
N SER A 168 -1.83 -1.34 20.32
CA SER A 168 -2.03 -2.73 20.74
C SER A 168 -2.40 -3.63 19.56
N VAL A 169 -3.25 -3.14 18.64
CA VAL A 169 -3.75 -3.90 17.49
C VAL A 169 -2.77 -3.88 16.31
N LEU A 170 -1.92 -2.88 16.17
CA LEU A 170 -0.90 -2.83 15.12
C LEU A 170 0.44 -3.44 15.55
N ARG A 171 0.55 -3.93 16.79
CA ARG A 171 1.77 -4.55 17.31
C ARG A 171 2.22 -5.73 16.43
N GLY A 172 3.52 -5.78 16.16
CA GLY A 172 4.17 -6.85 15.39
C GLY A 172 4.18 -6.61 13.88
N LEU A 173 3.63 -5.48 13.41
CA LEU A 173 3.72 -5.07 12.01
C LEU A 173 4.83 -4.04 11.83
N LYS A 174 5.50 -4.10 10.67
CA LYS A 174 6.43 -3.05 10.23
C LYS A 174 5.63 -1.96 9.53
N LEU A 175 5.32 -0.89 10.25
CA LEU A 175 4.55 0.23 9.72
C LEU A 175 5.46 1.21 8.96
N LEU A 176 5.02 1.59 7.77
CA LEU A 176 5.71 2.51 6.87
C LEU A 176 4.72 3.56 6.34
N VAL A 177 5.23 4.75 6.03
CA VAL A 177 4.48 5.76 5.29
C VAL A 177 5.31 6.20 4.08
N ALA A 178 4.69 6.23 2.91
CA ALA A 178 5.25 6.84 1.71
C ALA A 178 4.79 8.30 1.63
N ILE A 179 5.75 9.21 1.64
CA ILE A 179 5.53 10.66 1.59
C ILE A 179 6.48 11.30 0.56
N PRO A 180 6.19 12.52 0.07
CA PRO A 180 7.18 13.29 -0.66
C PRO A 180 8.29 13.81 0.30
N PRO A 181 9.53 14.04 -0.18
CA PRO A 181 10.65 14.42 0.68
C PRO A 181 10.47 15.72 1.49
N ASP A 182 9.71 16.68 0.95
CA ASP A 182 9.40 17.96 1.60
C ASP A 182 8.40 17.84 2.76
N ALA A 183 7.64 16.73 2.81
CA ALA A 183 6.77 16.39 3.93
C ALA A 183 7.49 15.61 5.06
N ALA A 184 8.77 15.26 4.87
CA ALA A 184 9.52 14.49 5.87
C ALA A 184 9.83 15.32 7.13
N PRO A 185 9.71 14.75 8.34
CA PRO A 185 10.10 15.43 9.57
C PRO A 185 11.61 15.72 9.60
N GLY A 186 11.98 16.94 9.98
CA GLY A 186 13.36 17.41 10.12
C GLY A 186 14.09 17.00 11.39
#